data_AF-A0A9P7XW54-F1
#
_entry.id   AF-A0A9P7XW54-F1
#
_cell.length_a   1.000
_cell.length_b   1.000
_cell.length_c   1.000
_cell.angle_alpha   90.00
_cell.angle_beta   90.00
_cell.angle_gamma   90.00
#
_symmetry.space_group_name_H-M   'P 1'
#
loop_
_entity.id
_entity.type
_entity.pdbx_description
1 polymer ?
#
loop_
_entity_poly.entity_id
_entity_poly.type
_entity_poly.pdbx_seq_one_letter_code
_entity_poly.pdbx_strand_id
1 'polypeptide(L)'
;MDHSNHRSSFGSQRLSLLSSKTPNLSTPTLPTPQFDSDELLARAATFETEVNSAIQKIKSKIVENTEQWVRETAEAREYDREVREEMKIAVAQEAALNKTLQKEREEAQIMTKTIQQLSATYEDMKQTRSSHETQLDLLRKEVKAKREAKIALKKALDEQVLKNKPELASYESFLSLRIVGVKVDHIGFIFTRISEQDWDKEYSITLDVSQHEFSASDCSPELPELPALLRYLNETRDFYGFMKKVRQAFKELSKK
;
A
#
# COMPACT_ATOMS: atom_id res chain seq x y z
N MET A 1 -11.86 58.84 -30.51
CA MET A 1 -10.40 58.95 -30.72
C MET A 1 -10.11 58.35 -32.08
N ASP A 2 -10.44 58.93 -33.24
CA ASP A 2 -10.46 60.32 -33.70
C ASP A 2 -9.13 61.04 -33.52
N HIS A 3 -8.35 61.12 -34.60
CA HIS A 3 -7.35 62.16 -34.86
C HIS A 3 -7.24 62.42 -36.38
N SER A 4 -8.11 63.33 -36.80
CA SER A 4 -7.96 64.39 -37.81
C SER A 4 -6.56 64.70 -38.38
N ASN A 5 -6.49 64.65 -39.71
CA ASN A 5 -6.19 65.75 -40.65
C ASN A 5 -5.12 66.81 -40.28
N HIS A 6 -4.14 67.01 -41.17
CA HIS A 6 -3.72 68.36 -41.54
C HIS A 6 -3.43 68.51 -43.05
N ARG A 7 -3.94 69.63 -43.54
CA ARG A 7 -4.08 70.13 -44.91
C ARG A 7 -3.02 71.21 -45.12
N SER A 8 -2.41 71.33 -46.29
CA SER A 8 -2.19 72.67 -46.86
C SER A 8 -2.11 72.64 -48.39
N SER A 9 -2.84 73.58 -48.96
CA SER A 9 -3.11 73.86 -50.36
C SER A 9 -2.95 75.36 -50.47
N PHE A 10 -2.07 75.85 -51.34
CA PHE A 10 -1.99 77.23 -51.83
C PHE A 10 -1.09 77.19 -53.08
N GLY A 11 -1.34 77.89 -54.19
CA GLY A 11 -2.39 78.82 -54.55
C GLY A 11 -2.13 79.24 -55.99
N SER A 12 -3.14 79.12 -56.84
CA SER A 12 -3.18 79.80 -58.15
C SER A 12 -3.51 81.26 -57.91
N GLN A 13 -2.71 82.18 -58.47
CA GLN A 13 -3.16 83.55 -58.70
C GLN A 13 -2.83 83.99 -60.13
N ARG A 14 -3.90 84.35 -60.82
CA ARG A 14 -4.04 84.96 -62.15
C ARG A 14 -4.34 86.45 -61.91
N LEU A 15 -3.93 87.36 -62.81
CA LEU A 15 -4.51 88.72 -63.07
C LEU A 15 -3.73 89.31 -64.28
N SER A 16 -4.22 89.32 -65.53
CA SER A 16 -5.14 90.26 -66.24
C SER A 16 -4.71 91.74 -66.24
N LEU A 17 -4.17 92.28 -67.35
CA LEU A 17 -4.78 93.00 -68.52
C LEU A 17 -4.71 94.57 -68.39
N LEU A 18 -3.97 95.21 -69.33
CA LEU A 18 -4.19 96.48 -70.10
C LEU A 18 -4.76 97.75 -69.38
N SER A 19 -4.41 99.02 -69.64
CA SER A 19 -3.96 99.75 -70.85
C SER A 19 -3.59 101.24 -70.52
N SER A 20 -2.90 101.90 -71.48
CA SER A 20 -2.93 103.35 -71.87
C SER A 20 -1.95 104.35 -71.21
N LYS A 21 -1.42 105.43 -71.84
CA LYS A 21 -1.20 105.87 -73.24
C LYS A 21 -0.45 107.24 -73.22
N THR A 22 0.79 107.30 -73.76
CA THR A 22 1.55 108.41 -74.46
C THR A 22 1.80 109.79 -73.79
N PRO A 23 2.67 110.70 -74.32
CA PRO A 23 3.75 110.67 -75.36
C PRO A 23 5.13 111.18 -74.81
N ASN A 24 6.30 111.27 -75.47
CA ASN A 24 6.67 112.04 -76.67
C ASN A 24 8.16 111.78 -77.08
N LEU A 25 8.40 111.68 -78.39
CA LEU A 25 9.55 112.14 -79.22
C LEU A 25 11.03 112.01 -78.75
N SER A 26 11.81 111.12 -79.40
CA SER A 26 13.10 111.39 -80.12
C SER A 26 13.91 110.09 -80.37
N THR A 27 14.28 109.83 -81.64
CA THR A 27 15.24 108.82 -82.16
C THR A 27 16.71 109.17 -81.79
N PRO A 28 17.76 108.29 -81.87
CA PRO A 28 17.93 107.18 -82.84
C PRO A 28 18.72 105.89 -82.41
N THR A 29 18.69 104.91 -83.33
CA THR A 29 19.65 103.81 -83.60
C THR A 29 19.70 102.56 -82.70
N LEU A 30 19.23 101.42 -83.24
CA LEU A 30 19.45 100.07 -82.72
C LEU A 30 20.80 99.50 -83.22
N PRO A 31 21.60 98.83 -82.36
CA PRO A 31 22.63 97.90 -82.81
C PRO A 31 21.97 96.57 -83.25
N THR A 32 22.25 96.15 -84.47
CA THR A 32 21.99 94.79 -84.95
C THR A 32 22.84 93.79 -84.17
N PRO A 33 22.27 92.81 -83.43
CA PRO A 33 23.06 91.70 -82.93
C PRO A 33 23.51 90.84 -84.11
N GLN A 34 24.83 90.79 -84.35
CA GLN A 34 25.45 89.81 -85.23
C GLN A 34 25.33 88.43 -84.58
N PHE A 35 24.59 87.52 -85.21
CA PHE A 35 24.55 86.11 -84.86
C PHE A 35 25.68 85.40 -85.60
N ASP A 36 26.77 85.06 -84.91
CA ASP A 36 27.77 84.14 -85.44
C ASP A 36 27.23 82.71 -85.35
N SER A 37 26.76 82.17 -86.47
CA SER A 37 26.20 80.82 -86.54
C SER A 37 27.18 79.75 -86.08
N ASP A 38 28.48 79.98 -86.26
CA ASP A 38 29.54 79.04 -85.89
C ASP A 38 29.74 78.93 -84.37
N GLU A 39 29.56 80.02 -83.60
CA GLU A 39 29.65 79.98 -82.13
C GLU A 39 28.45 79.25 -81.50
N LEU A 40 27.25 79.45 -82.05
CA LEU A 40 26.04 78.74 -81.64
C LEU A 40 26.14 77.24 -81.94
N LEU A 41 26.65 76.87 -83.12
CA LEU A 41 26.87 75.47 -83.51
C LEU A 41 27.95 74.81 -82.65
N ALA A 42 29.03 75.51 -82.31
CA ALA A 42 30.05 75.01 -81.38
C ALA A 42 29.47 74.79 -79.97
N ARG A 43 28.65 75.73 -79.47
CA ARG A 43 27.99 75.60 -78.16
C ARG A 43 26.92 74.50 -78.15
N ALA A 44 26.21 74.30 -79.25
CA ALA A 44 25.28 73.20 -79.43
C ALA A 44 26.01 71.85 -79.44
N ALA A 45 27.17 71.76 -80.08
CA ALA A 45 28.02 70.56 -80.07
C ALA A 45 28.61 70.28 -78.68
N THR A 46 29.09 71.29 -77.95
CA THR A 46 29.55 71.11 -76.56
C THR A 46 28.40 70.69 -75.65
N PHE A 47 27.22 71.29 -75.80
CA PHE A 47 26.04 70.90 -75.05
C PHE A 47 25.60 69.46 -75.38
N GLU A 48 25.61 69.08 -76.66
CA GLU A 48 25.29 67.71 -77.09
C GLU A 48 26.27 66.68 -76.52
N THR A 49 27.57 67.00 -76.46
CA THR A 49 28.57 66.12 -75.83
C THR A 49 28.42 66.04 -74.31
N GLU A 50 28.09 67.15 -73.63
CA GLU A 50 27.79 67.18 -72.20
C GLU A 50 26.52 66.40 -71.86
N VAL A 51 25.44 66.58 -72.65
CA VAL A 51 24.19 65.84 -72.53
C VAL A 51 24.42 64.36 -72.79
N ASN A 52 25.15 64.00 -73.85
CA ASN A 52 25.49 62.61 -74.13
C ASN A 52 26.36 62.02 -73.01
N SER A 53 27.31 62.76 -72.45
CA SER A 53 28.10 62.33 -71.28
C SER A 53 27.23 62.13 -70.04
N ALA A 54 26.29 63.04 -69.77
CA ALA A 54 25.34 62.92 -68.68
C ALA A 54 24.41 61.71 -68.86
N ILE A 55 23.90 61.49 -70.07
CA ILE A 55 23.10 60.32 -70.44
C ILE A 55 23.90 59.03 -70.22
N GLN A 56 25.18 58.99 -70.62
CA GLN A 56 26.04 57.82 -70.41
C GLN A 56 26.30 57.58 -68.91
N LYS A 57 26.54 58.64 -68.12
CA LYS A 57 26.67 58.53 -66.65
C LYS A 57 25.40 58.01 -65.99
N ILE A 58 24.23 58.51 -66.41
CA ILE A 58 22.94 58.05 -65.90
C ILE A 58 22.71 56.58 -66.29
N LYS A 59 22.98 56.20 -67.54
CA LYS A 59 22.88 54.80 -68.00
C LYS A 59 23.81 53.89 -67.21
N SER A 60 25.07 54.26 -67.02
CA SER A 60 26.03 53.51 -66.20
C SER A 60 25.50 53.34 -64.77
N LYS A 61 25.02 54.43 -64.17
CA LYS A 61 24.49 54.40 -62.79
C LYS A 61 23.21 53.58 -62.64
N ILE A 62 22.34 53.59 -63.65
CA ILE A 62 21.16 52.71 -63.69
C ILE A 62 21.62 51.26 -63.75
N VAL A 63 22.56 50.92 -64.64
CA VAL A 63 23.09 49.56 -64.77
C VAL A 63 23.74 49.10 -63.45
N GLU A 64 24.63 49.90 -62.88
CA GLU A 64 25.28 49.62 -61.58
C GLU A 64 24.25 49.42 -60.46
N ASN A 65 23.25 50.30 -60.35
CA ASN A 65 22.17 50.16 -59.36
C ASN A 65 21.32 48.91 -59.61
N THR A 66 21.03 48.55 -60.86
CA THR A 66 20.29 47.32 -61.17
C THR A 66 21.10 46.08 -60.83
N GLU A 67 22.39 46.05 -61.13
CA GLU A 67 23.28 44.94 -60.78
C GLU A 67 23.45 44.80 -59.26
N GLN A 68 23.55 45.93 -58.54
CA GLN A 68 23.56 45.93 -57.08
C GLN A 68 22.25 45.39 -56.52
N TRP A 69 21.11 45.89 -57.00
CA TRP A 69 19.80 45.43 -56.54
C TRP A 69 19.54 43.95 -56.83
N VAL A 70 19.96 43.45 -58.00
CA VAL A 70 19.88 42.01 -58.33
C VAL A 70 20.75 41.18 -57.38
N ARG A 71 21.96 41.63 -57.05
CA ARG A 71 22.84 40.96 -56.08
C ARG A 71 22.22 40.95 -54.68
N GLU A 72 21.82 42.10 -54.16
CA GLU A 72 21.19 42.21 -52.83
C GLU A 72 19.91 41.37 -52.72
N THR A 73 19.09 41.35 -53.78
CA THR A 73 17.87 40.52 -53.83
C THR A 73 18.19 39.04 -53.86
N ALA A 74 19.27 38.62 -54.56
CA ALA A 74 19.73 37.24 -54.59
C ALA A 74 20.28 36.81 -53.21
N GLU A 75 21.12 37.63 -52.59
CA GLU A 75 21.68 37.39 -51.24
C GLU A 75 20.57 37.30 -50.19
N ALA A 76 19.61 38.22 -50.21
CA ALA A 76 18.47 38.19 -49.29
C ALA A 76 17.60 36.94 -49.47
N ARG A 77 17.44 36.44 -50.71
CA ARG A 77 16.71 35.21 -50.99
C ARG A 77 17.43 33.96 -50.50
N GLU A 78 18.75 33.88 -50.69
CA GLU A 78 19.53 32.76 -50.17
C GLU A 78 19.55 32.78 -48.63
N TYR A 79 19.65 33.95 -48.00
CA TYR A 79 19.54 34.09 -46.55
C TYR A 79 18.15 33.68 -46.02
N ASP A 80 17.05 34.12 -46.63
CA ASP A 80 15.69 33.68 -46.27
C ASP A 80 15.53 32.16 -46.44
N ARG A 81 16.13 31.58 -47.48
CA ARG A 81 16.12 30.14 -47.70
C ARG A 81 16.87 29.39 -46.60
N GLU A 82 18.06 29.84 -46.22
CA GLU A 82 18.87 29.26 -45.16
C GLU A 82 18.15 29.31 -43.81
N VAL A 83 17.66 30.49 -43.41
CA VAL A 83 16.91 30.68 -42.16
C VAL A 83 15.65 29.81 -42.12
N ARG A 84 14.94 29.66 -43.24
CA ARG A 84 13.77 28.75 -43.30
C ARG A 84 14.15 27.30 -43.11
N GLU A 85 15.29 26.87 -43.63
CA GLU A 85 15.73 25.48 -43.47
C GLU A 85 16.18 25.22 -42.03
N GLU A 86 16.92 26.14 -41.42
CA GLU A 86 17.26 26.09 -39.99
C GLU A 86 16.00 26.07 -39.12
N MET A 87 15.00 26.90 -39.43
CA MET A 87 13.73 26.92 -38.71
C MET A 87 13.01 25.56 -38.80
N LYS A 88 13.00 24.91 -39.97
CA LYS A 88 12.40 23.57 -40.11
C LYS A 88 13.13 22.54 -39.24
N ILE A 89 14.47 22.58 -39.23
CA ILE A 89 15.27 21.67 -38.41
C ILE A 89 14.97 21.91 -36.92
N ALA A 90 14.95 23.16 -36.48
CA ALA A 90 14.65 23.52 -35.10
C ALA A 90 13.24 23.06 -34.69
N VAL A 91 12.22 23.28 -35.53
CA VAL A 91 10.85 22.83 -35.28
C VAL A 91 10.77 21.30 -35.22
N ALA A 92 11.48 20.59 -36.09
CA ALA A 92 11.52 19.12 -36.06
C ALA A 92 12.20 18.59 -34.79
N GLN A 93 13.28 19.24 -34.35
CA GLN A 93 13.97 18.91 -33.09
C GLN A 93 13.08 19.18 -31.88
N GLU A 94 12.39 20.32 -31.84
CA GLU A 94 11.45 20.66 -30.77
C GLU A 94 10.32 19.63 -30.69
N ALA A 95 9.73 19.25 -31.82
CA ALA A 95 8.69 18.22 -31.88
C ALA A 95 9.19 16.86 -31.36
N ALA A 96 10.42 16.47 -31.72
CA ALA A 96 11.04 15.23 -31.24
C ALA A 96 11.31 15.28 -29.72
N LEU A 97 11.85 16.39 -29.21
CA LEU A 97 12.11 16.59 -27.78
C LEU A 97 10.81 16.58 -26.98
N ASN A 98 9.76 17.26 -27.45
CA ASN A 98 8.47 17.29 -26.77
C ASN A 98 7.84 15.89 -26.69
N LYS A 99 7.98 15.08 -27.75
CA LYS A 99 7.53 13.68 -27.75
C LYS A 99 8.31 12.83 -26.73
N THR A 100 9.62 13.00 -26.63
CA THR A 100 10.44 12.30 -25.63
C THR A 100 10.06 12.72 -24.21
N LEU A 101 9.91 14.02 -23.98
CA LEU A 101 9.53 14.58 -22.68
C LEU A 101 8.14 14.11 -22.24
N GLN A 102 7.19 13.97 -23.17
CA GLN A 102 5.88 13.41 -22.85
C GLN A 102 5.99 11.95 -22.42
N LYS A 103 6.77 11.13 -23.13
CA LYS A 103 7.01 9.72 -22.75
C LYS A 103 7.66 9.61 -21.38
N GLU A 104 8.70 10.39 -21.12
CA GLU A 104 9.38 10.40 -19.82
C GLU A 104 8.43 10.81 -18.69
N ARG A 105 7.52 11.76 -18.93
CA ARG A 105 6.48 12.13 -17.95
C ARG A 105 5.51 10.98 -17.68
N GLU A 106 5.07 10.28 -18.72
CA GLU A 106 4.18 9.11 -18.58
C GLU A 106 4.88 7.99 -17.80
N GLU A 107 6.14 7.69 -18.13
CA GLU A 107 6.96 6.69 -17.44
C GLU A 107 7.21 7.07 -15.97
N ALA A 108 7.51 8.34 -15.68
CA ALA A 108 7.69 8.83 -14.32
C ALA A 108 6.39 8.72 -13.50
N GLN A 109 5.23 8.99 -14.11
CA GLN A 109 3.94 8.81 -13.45
C GLN A 109 3.65 7.33 -13.15
N ILE A 110 3.94 6.44 -14.09
CA ILE A 110 3.78 4.99 -13.90
C ILE A 110 4.70 4.53 -12.76
N MET A 111 5.96 4.92 -12.78
CA MET A 111 6.94 4.55 -11.75
C MET A 111 6.55 5.09 -10.37
N THR A 112 6.03 6.32 -10.30
CA THR A 112 5.55 6.88 -9.03
C THR A 112 4.37 6.08 -8.49
N LYS A 113 3.42 5.68 -9.35
CA LYS A 113 2.29 4.84 -8.96
C LYS A 113 2.74 3.45 -8.49
N THR A 114 3.70 2.83 -9.16
CA THR A 114 4.21 1.51 -8.75
C THR A 114 4.96 1.59 -7.42
N ILE A 115 5.77 2.64 -7.20
CA ILE A 115 6.43 2.88 -5.91
C ILE A 115 5.39 3.05 -4.80
N GLN A 116 4.33 3.85 -5.03
CA GLN A 116 3.25 4.03 -4.07
C GLN A 116 2.56 2.70 -3.73
N GLN A 117 2.21 1.91 -4.75
CA GLN A 117 1.61 0.59 -4.55
C GLN A 117 2.52 -0.34 -3.75
N LEU A 118 3.80 -0.45 -4.14
CA LEU A 118 4.78 -1.28 -3.43
C LEU A 118 4.96 -0.82 -1.98
N SER A 119 5.03 0.49 -1.74
CA SER A 119 5.15 1.04 -0.38
C SER A 119 3.94 0.71 0.50
N ALA A 120 2.73 0.77 -0.07
CA ALA A 120 1.50 0.41 0.64
C ALA A 120 1.47 -1.09 0.96
N THR A 121 1.83 -1.95 0.01
CA THR A 121 1.92 -3.40 0.25
C THR A 121 2.99 -3.75 1.28
N TYR A 122 4.12 -3.04 1.29
CA TYR A 122 5.18 -3.25 2.26
C TYR A 122 4.71 -2.92 3.68
N GLU A 123 4.02 -1.79 3.87
CA GLU A 123 3.54 -1.42 5.20
C GLU A 123 2.43 -2.36 5.69
N ASP A 124 1.53 -2.82 4.81
CA ASP A 124 0.52 -3.82 5.13
C ASP A 124 1.14 -5.17 5.55
N MET A 125 2.13 -5.64 4.80
CA MET A 125 2.88 -6.86 5.15
C MET A 125 3.62 -6.71 6.49
N LYS A 126 4.19 -5.53 6.76
CA LYS A 126 4.88 -5.22 8.01
C LYS A 126 3.92 -5.18 9.20
N GLN A 127 2.73 -4.59 9.03
CA GLN A 127 1.68 -4.59 10.06
C GLN A 127 1.17 -6.01 10.33
N THR A 128 0.93 -6.79 9.27
CA THR A 128 0.50 -8.19 9.40
C THR A 128 1.55 -9.02 10.15
N ARG A 129 2.83 -8.84 9.81
CA ARG A 129 3.93 -9.50 10.50
C ARG A 129 3.97 -9.14 11.99
N SER A 130 3.87 -7.85 12.31
CA SER A 130 3.81 -7.36 13.70
C SER A 130 2.66 -7.99 14.50
N SER A 131 1.48 -8.10 13.87
CA SER A 131 0.31 -8.72 14.49
C SER A 131 0.54 -10.21 14.76
N HIS A 132 1.08 -10.95 13.78
CA HIS A 132 1.41 -12.36 13.94
C HIS A 132 2.50 -12.61 15.00
N GLU A 133 3.53 -11.76 15.07
CA GLU A 133 4.56 -11.83 16.12
C GLU A 133 3.94 -11.67 17.51
N THR A 134 3.00 -10.72 17.66
CA THR A 134 2.28 -10.51 18.92
C THR A 134 1.42 -11.72 19.29
N GLN A 135 0.68 -12.28 18.33
CA GLN A 135 -0.14 -13.48 18.53
C GLN A 135 0.71 -14.70 18.91
N LEU A 136 1.86 -14.87 18.26
CA LEU A 136 2.78 -15.96 18.54
C LEU A 136 3.31 -15.89 19.98
N ASP A 137 3.65 -14.70 20.46
CA ASP A 137 4.15 -14.51 21.82
C ASP A 137 3.06 -14.72 22.88
N LEU A 138 1.82 -14.30 22.60
CA LEU A 138 0.68 -14.62 23.46
C LEU A 138 0.45 -16.14 23.56
N LEU A 139 0.43 -16.82 22.41
CA LEU A 139 0.22 -18.27 22.37
C LEU A 139 1.35 -19.03 23.06
N ARG A 140 2.61 -18.60 22.89
CA ARG A 140 3.77 -19.17 23.60
C ARG A 140 3.61 -19.06 25.12
N LYS A 141 3.16 -17.91 25.63
CA LYS A 141 2.89 -17.71 27.06
C LYS A 141 1.78 -18.62 27.55
N GLU A 142 0.69 -18.75 26.80
CA GLU A 142 -0.43 -19.62 27.16
C GLU A 142 -0.01 -21.10 27.20
N VAL A 143 0.72 -21.56 26.18
CA VAL A 143 1.23 -22.94 26.13
C VAL A 143 2.17 -23.22 27.30
N LYS A 144 3.05 -22.28 27.63
CA LYS A 144 3.94 -22.40 28.79
C LYS A 144 3.15 -22.53 30.09
N ALA A 145 2.18 -21.65 30.32
CA ALA A 145 1.34 -21.68 31.52
C ALA A 145 0.54 -23.00 31.64
N LYS A 146 -0.06 -23.48 30.55
CA LYS A 146 -0.78 -24.77 30.55
C LYS A 146 0.15 -25.95 30.82
N ARG A 147 1.38 -25.92 30.28
CA ARG A 147 2.38 -26.96 30.52
C ARG A 147 2.82 -26.99 31.98
N GLU A 148 3.09 -25.83 32.57
CA GLU A 148 3.46 -25.69 33.99
C GLU A 148 2.33 -26.16 34.90
N ALA A 149 1.08 -25.76 34.63
CA ALA A 149 -0.10 -26.22 35.37
C ALA A 149 -0.27 -27.75 35.31
N LYS A 150 -0.07 -28.36 34.13
CA LYS A 150 -0.14 -29.83 33.98
C LYS A 150 0.96 -30.54 34.75
N ILE A 151 2.18 -30.00 34.74
CA ILE A 151 3.30 -30.56 35.51
C ILE A 151 3.02 -30.46 37.01
N ALA A 152 2.52 -29.32 37.48
CA ALA A 152 2.15 -29.13 38.88
C ALA A 152 1.05 -30.09 39.32
N LEU A 153 -0.02 -30.24 38.51
CA LEU A 153 -1.09 -31.19 38.78
C LEU A 153 -0.58 -32.64 38.83
N LYS A 154 0.27 -33.03 37.87
CA LYS A 154 0.86 -34.36 37.85
C LYS A 154 1.70 -34.60 39.10
N LYS A 155 2.54 -33.65 39.49
CA LYS A 155 3.35 -33.75 40.70
C LYS A 155 2.50 -33.90 41.96
N ALA A 156 1.44 -33.10 42.10
CA ALA A 156 0.51 -33.20 43.22
C ALA A 156 -0.20 -34.57 43.26
N LEU A 157 -0.61 -35.09 42.09
CA LEU A 157 -1.21 -36.42 41.99
C LEU A 157 -0.22 -37.52 42.36
N ASP A 158 1.02 -37.44 41.87
CA ASP A 158 2.07 -38.42 42.18
C ASP A 158 2.41 -38.42 43.68
N GLU A 159 2.48 -37.24 44.30
CA GLU A 159 2.65 -37.09 45.75
C GLU A 159 1.47 -37.69 46.54
N GLN A 160 0.24 -37.46 46.07
CA GLN A 160 -0.94 -38.03 46.73
C GLN A 160 -0.99 -39.55 46.59
N VAL A 161 -0.67 -40.10 45.41
CA VAL A 161 -0.60 -41.55 45.20
C VAL A 161 0.48 -42.18 46.09
N LEU A 162 1.60 -41.50 46.29
CA LEU A 162 2.67 -41.97 47.18
C LEU A 162 2.22 -42.03 48.64
N LYS A 163 1.35 -41.11 49.10
CA LYS A 163 0.77 -41.10 50.45
C LYS A 163 -0.37 -42.10 50.62
N ASN A 164 -1.22 -42.25 49.60
CA ASN A 164 -2.38 -43.13 49.65
C ASN A 164 -1.99 -44.60 49.90
N LYS A 165 -0.87 -45.08 49.35
CA LYS A 165 -0.41 -46.47 49.53
C LYS A 165 -0.08 -46.83 50.99
N PRO A 166 0.81 -46.11 51.71
CA PRO A 166 1.09 -46.39 53.12
C PRO A 166 -0.10 -46.11 54.02
N GLU A 167 -0.94 -45.11 53.71
CA GLU A 167 -2.18 -44.85 54.44
C GLU A 167 -3.16 -46.03 54.32
N LEU A 168 -3.39 -46.53 53.09
CA LEU A 168 -4.22 -47.70 52.84
C LEU A 168 -3.67 -48.92 53.60
N ALA A 169 -2.37 -49.20 53.50
CA ALA A 169 -1.74 -50.31 54.22
C ALA A 169 -1.91 -50.17 55.75
N SER A 170 -1.83 -48.95 56.28
CA SER A 170 -2.07 -48.68 57.70
C SER A 170 -3.51 -48.98 58.09
N TYR A 171 -4.49 -48.50 57.31
CA TYR A 171 -5.91 -48.78 57.56
C TYR A 171 -6.25 -50.27 57.43
N GLU A 172 -5.73 -50.95 56.40
CA GLU A 172 -5.91 -52.39 56.22
C GLU A 172 -5.34 -53.17 57.40
N SER A 173 -4.18 -52.77 57.93
CA SER A 173 -3.57 -53.41 59.10
C SER A 173 -4.36 -53.14 60.40
N PHE A 174 -4.78 -51.90 60.64
CA PHE A 174 -5.53 -51.51 61.85
C PHE A 174 -6.94 -52.07 61.89
N LEU A 175 -7.65 -52.03 60.77
CA LEU A 175 -9.02 -52.53 60.67
C LEU A 175 -9.06 -54.04 60.39
N SER A 176 -7.97 -54.61 59.86
CA SER A 176 -7.95 -55.99 59.35
C SER A 176 -9.12 -56.22 58.38
N LEU A 177 -9.29 -55.25 57.47
CA LEU A 177 -10.36 -55.17 56.48
C LEU A 177 -9.76 -54.66 55.17
N ARG A 178 -10.01 -55.38 54.09
CA ARG A 178 -9.65 -55.02 52.71
C ARG A 178 -10.91 -54.78 51.91
N ILE A 179 -10.95 -53.70 51.14
CA ILE A 179 -12.07 -53.35 50.27
C ILE A 179 -11.60 -53.49 48.83
N VAL A 180 -12.28 -54.31 48.04
CA VAL A 180 -11.88 -54.65 46.66
C VAL A 180 -13.08 -54.49 45.74
N GLY A 181 -12.90 -53.81 44.60
CA GLY A 181 -13.89 -53.82 43.53
C GLY A 181 -13.84 -55.16 42.80
N VAL A 182 -14.91 -55.96 42.86
CA VAL A 182 -14.96 -57.29 42.25
C VAL A 182 -15.40 -57.19 40.79
N LYS A 183 -16.49 -56.46 40.54
CA LYS A 183 -17.08 -56.17 39.22
C LYS A 183 -17.68 -54.77 39.22
N VAL A 184 -18.19 -54.33 38.07
CA VAL A 184 -18.98 -53.10 37.96
C VAL A 184 -20.12 -53.18 38.99
N ASP A 185 -20.23 -52.15 39.82
CA ASP A 185 -21.21 -52.03 40.90
C ASP A 185 -21.18 -53.14 41.96
N HIS A 186 -20.08 -53.89 42.10
CA HIS A 186 -19.91 -54.93 43.13
C HIS A 186 -18.67 -54.67 43.98
N ILE A 187 -18.88 -54.47 45.28
CA ILE A 187 -17.82 -54.16 46.25
C ILE A 187 -17.67 -55.34 47.21
N GLY A 188 -16.47 -55.93 47.23
CA GLY A 188 -16.06 -56.98 48.15
C GLY A 188 -15.40 -56.41 49.40
N PHE A 189 -15.79 -56.94 50.55
CA PHE A 189 -15.21 -56.65 51.86
C PHE A 189 -14.60 -57.94 52.39
N ILE A 190 -13.29 -57.92 52.64
CA ILE A 190 -12.53 -59.08 53.12
C ILE A 190 -12.01 -58.74 54.51
N PHE A 191 -12.49 -59.46 55.51
CA PHE A 191 -12.05 -59.35 56.89
C PHE A 191 -10.99 -60.42 57.20
N THR A 192 -9.97 -60.04 57.96
CA THR A 192 -8.95 -60.93 58.51
C THR A 192 -8.86 -60.76 60.03
N ARG A 193 -8.11 -61.64 60.71
CA ARG A 193 -7.97 -61.66 62.18
C ARG A 193 -9.31 -61.74 62.91
N ILE A 194 -10.18 -62.65 62.44
CA ILE A 194 -11.46 -62.93 63.07
C ILE A 194 -11.37 -64.19 63.95
N SER A 195 -10.82 -65.29 63.41
CA SER A 195 -10.64 -66.52 64.17
C SER A 195 -9.38 -66.44 65.03
N GLU A 196 -9.47 -66.89 66.28
CA GLU A 196 -8.31 -66.97 67.20
C GLU A 196 -7.39 -68.15 66.87
N GLN A 197 -7.90 -69.16 66.15
CA GLN A 197 -7.15 -70.36 65.73
C GLN A 197 -6.30 -70.10 64.48
N ASP A 198 -6.83 -69.30 63.55
CA ASP A 198 -6.16 -68.93 62.31
C ASP A 198 -6.42 -67.45 62.00
N TRP A 199 -5.39 -66.63 62.22
CA TRP A 199 -5.48 -65.18 62.08
C TRP A 199 -5.48 -64.72 60.62
N ASP A 200 -4.98 -65.56 59.71
CA ASP A 200 -4.88 -65.27 58.28
C ASP A 200 -6.12 -65.75 57.50
N LYS A 201 -7.03 -66.50 58.14
CA LYS A 201 -8.29 -66.92 57.54
C LYS A 201 -9.12 -65.70 57.11
N GLU A 202 -9.44 -65.66 55.82
CA GLU A 202 -10.22 -64.61 55.19
C GLU A 202 -11.73 -64.90 55.30
N TYR A 203 -12.50 -63.86 55.63
CA TYR A 203 -13.96 -63.87 55.65
C TYR A 203 -14.44 -62.76 54.73
N SER A 204 -15.20 -63.08 53.69
CA SER A 204 -15.57 -62.12 52.65
C SER A 204 -17.08 -61.98 52.49
N ILE A 205 -17.50 -60.78 52.12
CA ILE A 205 -18.87 -60.47 51.67
C ILE A 205 -18.78 -59.53 50.47
N THR A 206 -19.51 -59.82 49.42
CA THR A 206 -19.62 -58.95 48.24
C THR A 206 -21.01 -58.34 48.18
N LEU A 207 -21.06 -57.01 48.19
CA LEU A 207 -22.30 -56.24 48.06
C LEU A 207 -22.47 -55.76 46.62
N ASP A 208 -23.66 -55.97 46.10
CA ASP A 208 -24.15 -55.35 44.88
C ASP A 208 -24.75 -53.98 45.23
N VAL A 209 -24.19 -52.93 44.62
CA VAL A 209 -24.59 -51.53 44.77
C VAL A 209 -25.20 -50.96 43.49
N SER A 210 -25.54 -51.82 42.52
CA SER A 210 -26.14 -51.41 41.24
C SER A 210 -27.54 -50.81 41.39
N GLN A 211 -28.27 -51.24 42.41
CA GLN A 211 -29.63 -50.80 42.70
C GLN A 211 -29.69 -49.96 43.98
N HIS A 212 -30.82 -49.25 44.16
CA HIS A 212 -31.06 -48.51 45.39
C HIS A 212 -31.10 -49.44 46.61
N GLU A 213 -31.58 -50.68 46.46
CA GLU A 213 -31.53 -51.71 47.51
C GLU A 213 -30.23 -52.52 47.40
N PHE A 214 -29.48 -52.59 48.50
CA PHE A 214 -28.27 -53.38 48.63
C PHE A 214 -28.62 -54.86 48.69
N SER A 215 -27.93 -55.68 47.91
CA SER A 215 -27.98 -57.13 48.00
C SER A 215 -26.57 -57.71 48.16
N ALA A 216 -26.44 -58.91 48.73
CA ALA A 216 -25.16 -59.60 48.80
C ALA A 216 -25.09 -60.63 47.65
N SER A 217 -24.08 -60.51 46.80
CA SER A 217 -23.87 -61.42 45.67
C SER A 217 -23.08 -62.67 46.10
N ASP A 218 -22.21 -62.53 47.09
CA ASP A 218 -21.36 -63.62 47.59
C ASP A 218 -21.02 -63.40 49.08
N CYS A 219 -20.91 -64.47 49.85
CA CYS A 219 -20.53 -64.44 51.26
C CYS A 219 -19.83 -65.74 51.63
N SER A 220 -18.57 -65.66 52.02
CA SER A 220 -17.76 -66.82 52.39
C SER A 220 -17.06 -66.57 53.73
N PRO A 221 -17.29 -67.39 54.76
CA PRO A 221 -18.29 -68.48 54.87
C PRO A 221 -19.74 -67.97 54.87
N GLU A 222 -20.70 -68.84 54.55
CA GLU A 222 -22.12 -68.49 54.54
C GLU A 222 -22.61 -68.07 55.93
N LEU A 223 -23.28 -66.91 56.00
CA LEU A 223 -23.81 -66.36 57.25
C LEU A 223 -25.35 -66.55 57.29
N PRO A 224 -25.90 -67.30 58.26
CA PRO A 224 -27.35 -67.47 58.38
C PRO A 224 -28.07 -66.17 58.74
N GLU A 225 -27.37 -65.23 59.40
CA GLU A 225 -27.92 -63.91 59.78
C GLU A 225 -27.88 -62.87 58.65
N LEU A 226 -27.26 -63.20 57.50
CA LEU A 226 -27.03 -62.26 56.40
C LEU A 226 -28.32 -61.60 55.86
N PRO A 227 -29.45 -62.30 55.65
CA PRO A 227 -30.67 -61.67 55.15
C PRO A 227 -31.24 -60.63 56.11
N ALA A 228 -31.15 -60.87 57.42
CA ALA A 228 -31.61 -59.93 58.44
C ALA A 228 -30.73 -58.68 58.51
N LEU A 229 -29.40 -58.85 58.34
CA LEU A 229 -28.44 -57.75 58.28
C LEU A 229 -28.62 -56.89 57.02
N LEU A 230 -28.90 -57.51 55.85
CA LEU A 230 -29.20 -56.78 54.62
C LEU A 230 -30.50 -55.98 54.73
N ARG A 231 -31.54 -56.54 55.37
CA ARG A 231 -32.77 -55.79 55.65
C ARG A 231 -32.49 -54.56 56.52
N TYR A 232 -31.70 -54.72 57.58
CA TYR A 232 -31.27 -53.59 58.41
C TYR A 232 -30.50 -52.53 57.60
N LEU A 233 -29.59 -52.92 56.72
CA LEU A 233 -28.83 -51.99 55.88
C LEU A 233 -29.73 -51.22 54.91
N ASN A 234 -30.71 -51.89 54.31
CA ASN A 234 -31.66 -51.25 53.39
C ASN A 234 -32.61 -50.27 54.08
N GLU A 235 -33.06 -50.60 55.31
CA GLU A 235 -33.92 -49.75 56.13
C GLU A 235 -33.20 -48.54 56.72
N THR A 236 -32.02 -48.75 57.31
CA THR A 236 -31.32 -47.71 58.08
C THR A 236 -30.30 -46.91 57.27
N ARG A 237 -29.82 -47.49 56.15
CA ARG A 237 -28.68 -46.97 55.37
C ARG A 237 -27.39 -46.80 56.19
N ASP A 238 -27.32 -47.42 57.38
CA ASP A 238 -26.15 -47.36 58.25
C ASP A 238 -25.12 -48.43 57.85
N PHE A 239 -24.26 -48.05 56.91
CA PHE A 239 -23.20 -48.90 56.39
C PHE A 239 -22.18 -49.30 57.47
N TYR A 240 -21.80 -48.36 58.34
CA TYR A 240 -20.80 -48.62 59.39
C TYR A 240 -21.35 -49.57 60.46
N GLY A 241 -22.62 -49.41 60.84
CA GLY A 241 -23.29 -50.35 61.74
C GLY A 241 -23.43 -51.74 61.13
N PHE A 242 -23.79 -51.82 59.85
CA PHE A 242 -23.84 -53.10 59.12
C PHE A 242 -22.49 -53.82 59.12
N MET A 243 -21.40 -53.15 58.75
CA MET A 243 -20.06 -53.75 58.75
C MET A 243 -19.62 -54.28 60.13
N LYS A 244 -19.96 -53.55 61.20
CA LYS A 244 -19.68 -54.00 62.59
C LYS A 244 -20.46 -55.27 62.94
N LYS A 245 -21.75 -55.33 62.59
CA LYS A 245 -22.60 -56.51 62.83
C LYS A 245 -22.15 -57.72 62.00
N VAL A 246 -21.77 -57.52 60.73
CA VAL A 246 -21.22 -58.58 59.87
C VAL A 246 -19.95 -59.17 60.47
N ARG A 247 -19.01 -58.31 60.92
CA ARG A 247 -17.78 -58.78 61.58
C ARG A 247 -18.09 -59.56 62.86
N GLN A 248 -19.08 -59.13 63.63
CA GLN A 248 -19.52 -59.85 64.83
C GLN A 248 -20.11 -61.23 64.50
N ALA A 249 -20.97 -61.30 63.47
CA ALA A 249 -21.54 -62.57 63.01
C ALA A 249 -20.46 -63.56 62.55
N PHE A 250 -19.45 -63.09 61.81
CA PHE A 250 -18.29 -63.93 61.45
C PHE A 250 -17.47 -64.37 62.66
N LYS A 251 -17.31 -63.52 63.68
CA LYS A 251 -16.63 -63.88 64.93
C LYS A 251 -17.38 -64.98 65.68
N GLU A 252 -18.70 -64.85 65.84
CA GLU A 252 -19.52 -65.88 66.49
C GLU A 252 -19.51 -67.20 65.70
N LEU A 253 -19.51 -67.14 64.37
CA LEU A 253 -19.36 -68.32 63.52
C LEU A 253 -17.98 -68.97 63.70
N SER A 254 -16.92 -68.19 63.90
CA SER A 254 -15.56 -68.71 64.08
C SER A 254 -15.29 -69.38 65.43
N LYS A 255 -16.17 -69.14 66.43
CA LYS A 255 -16.09 -69.76 67.77
C LYS A 255 -16.79 -71.12 67.85
N LYS A 256 -17.70 -71.40 66.92
CA LYS A 256 -18.38 -72.70 66.78
C LYS A 256 -17.47 -73.69 66.08
#